data_AF-A0A2V9PQ62-F1
#
_entry.id   AF-A0A2V9PQ62-F1
#
_cell.length_a   1.000
_cell.length_b   1.000
_cell.length_c   1.000
_cell.angle_alpha   90.00
_cell.angle_beta   90.00
_cell.angle_gamma   90.00
#
_symmetry.space_group_name_H-M   'P 1'
#
loop_
_entity.id
_entity.type
_entity.pdbx_description
1 polymer ?
#
loop_
_entity_poly.entity_id
_entity_poly.type
_entity_poly.pdbx_seq_one_letter_code
_entity_poly.pdbx_strand_id
1 'polypeptide(L)'
;MNPLRVIKDDKELYNYYRDSLRERSRVAISIQGASDEHRIQTENALQELLTAEMIKLAHDELRGRGVGNDLLDERGLRSSLEEVRLPERDRTILEAKVRRLARRMMMSQDDTEGGWDPGEGGRPKPSRPLPPLGMFEQHVGGPICICLSSSIPGTTLALDGVPRTPPPGSTSINMAIELAVDNFWGRMLSGDLLKLVIEPGAAFGIAPDQMQVGLASAVSWAKEIYAYNLCMGKLASVHQDEPNATPSFMLLMKECGGADTIVFAKPEFTGVWADVSNFEPTQFWPTFGGKRLTFTWLADPAKWW
;
A
#
# COMPACT_ATOMS: atom_id res chain seq x y z
N MET A 1 0.06 14.56 13.05
CA MET A 1 0.20 14.54 14.52
C MET A 1 -1.17 14.83 15.14
N ASN A 2 -1.77 13.88 15.86
CA ASN A 2 -2.99 14.15 16.62
C ASN A 2 -2.64 15.05 17.83
N PRO A 3 -3.47 16.06 18.14
CA PRO A 3 -3.19 16.96 19.26
C PRO A 3 -3.19 16.20 20.58
N LEU A 4 -2.29 16.59 21.49
CA LEU A 4 -2.25 16.08 22.87
C LEU A 4 -3.61 16.32 23.52
N ARG A 5 -4.31 15.23 23.86
CA ARG A 5 -5.63 15.26 24.51
C ARG A 5 -5.46 14.83 25.96
N VAL A 6 -6.03 15.60 26.89
CA VAL A 6 -6.08 15.21 28.30
C VAL A 6 -7.16 14.15 28.45
N ILE A 7 -6.74 12.92 28.74
CA ILE A 7 -7.61 11.77 28.96
C ILE A 7 -8.10 11.81 30.41
N LYS A 8 -9.42 11.73 30.62
CA LYS A 8 -10.05 12.00 31.92
C LYS A 8 -10.27 10.75 32.77
N ASP A 9 -10.32 9.57 32.17
CA ASP A 9 -10.45 8.28 32.86
C ASP A 9 -9.88 7.10 32.04
N ASP A 10 -9.70 5.95 32.69
CA ASP A 10 -9.12 4.73 32.11
C ASP A 10 -9.97 4.16 30.95
N LYS A 11 -11.28 4.45 30.93
CA LYS A 11 -12.19 4.01 29.87
C LYS A 11 -12.03 4.86 28.61
N GLU A 12 -11.81 6.16 28.76
CA GLU A 12 -11.48 7.07 27.67
C GLU A 12 -10.10 6.72 27.08
N LEU A 13 -9.12 6.34 27.92
CA LEU A 13 -7.81 5.84 27.48
C LEU A 13 -7.95 4.58 26.62
N TYR A 14 -8.71 3.60 27.10
CA TYR A 14 -8.94 2.35 26.40
C TYR A 14 -9.68 2.56 25.06
N ASN A 15 -10.70 3.41 25.03
CA ASN A 15 -11.41 3.73 23.78
C ASN A 15 -10.48 4.38 22.76
N TYR A 16 -9.67 5.35 23.19
CA TYR A 16 -8.67 5.99 22.33
C TYR A 16 -7.66 4.98 21.79
N TYR A 17 -7.15 4.09 22.66
CA TYR A 17 -6.22 3.03 22.26
C TYR A 17 -6.85 2.07 21.24
N ARG A 18 -8.09 1.62 21.48
CA ARG A 18 -8.84 0.75 20.56
C ARG A 18 -9.09 1.42 19.21
N ASP A 19 -9.44 2.70 19.21
CA ASP A 19 -9.64 3.46 17.97
C ASP A 19 -8.31 3.64 17.22
N SER A 20 -7.20 3.82 17.94
CA SER A 20 -5.86 3.81 17.32
C SER A 20 -5.52 2.46 16.70
N LEU A 21 -5.85 1.33 17.35
CA LEU A 21 -5.67 0.00 16.76
C LEU A 21 -6.51 -0.20 15.50
N ARG A 22 -7.73 0.36 15.45
CA ARG A 22 -8.59 0.34 14.24
C ARG A 22 -8.01 1.16 13.10
N GLU A 23 -7.38 2.29 13.40
CA GLU A 23 -6.68 3.06 12.37
C GLU A 23 -5.46 2.30 11.86
N ARG A 24 -4.72 1.64 12.76
CA ARG A 24 -3.53 0.84 12.42
C ARG A 24 -3.86 -0.46 11.68
N SER A 25 -5.03 -1.04 11.89
CA SER A 25 -5.44 -2.26 11.21
C SER A 25 -5.77 -2.04 9.75
N ARG A 26 -5.82 -0.80 9.26
CA ARG A 26 -6.04 -0.50 7.84
C ARG A 26 -4.88 -1.03 7.00
N VAL A 27 -5.19 -1.96 6.12
CA VAL A 27 -4.21 -2.60 5.23
C VAL A 27 -4.69 -2.52 3.79
N ALA A 28 -3.74 -2.57 2.85
CA ALA A 28 -4.08 -2.70 1.45
C ALA A 28 -4.60 -4.12 1.19
N ILE A 29 -5.81 -4.23 0.62
CA ILE A 29 -6.43 -5.49 0.23
C ILE A 29 -6.70 -5.43 -1.28
N SER A 30 -6.28 -6.47 -1.99
CA SER A 30 -6.62 -6.68 -3.40
C SER A 30 -7.32 -8.01 -3.55
N ILE A 31 -8.49 -8.00 -4.19
CA ILE A 31 -9.25 -9.20 -4.53
C ILE A 31 -9.53 -9.20 -6.02
N GLN A 32 -9.05 -10.23 -6.71
CA GLN A 32 -9.21 -10.41 -8.14
C GLN A 32 -10.01 -11.66 -8.45
N GLY A 33 -10.73 -11.68 -9.57
CA GLY A 33 -11.56 -12.81 -9.99
C GLY A 33 -12.92 -12.91 -9.28
N ALA A 34 -13.29 -11.94 -8.44
CA ALA A 34 -14.57 -11.88 -7.74
C ALA A 34 -15.50 -10.79 -8.32
N SER A 35 -16.82 -10.93 -8.14
CA SER A 35 -17.77 -9.85 -8.42
C SER A 35 -17.58 -8.69 -7.44
N ASP A 36 -18.00 -7.47 -7.80
CA ASP A 36 -17.86 -6.29 -6.93
C ASP A 36 -18.53 -6.47 -5.56
N GLU A 37 -19.72 -7.08 -5.53
CA GLU A 37 -20.43 -7.38 -4.28
C GLU A 37 -19.65 -8.35 -3.40
N HIS A 38 -19.15 -9.45 -3.98
CA HIS A 38 -18.36 -10.45 -3.26
C HIS A 38 -17.05 -9.84 -2.75
N ARG A 39 -16.39 -9.04 -3.59
CA ARG A 39 -15.16 -8.32 -3.25
C ARG A 39 -15.36 -7.43 -2.05
N ILE A 40 -16.36 -6.54 -2.07
CA ILE A 40 -16.63 -5.62 -0.95
C ILE A 40 -16.95 -6.39 0.33
N GLN A 41 -17.78 -7.44 0.24
CA GLN A 41 -18.10 -8.27 1.39
C GLN A 41 -16.85 -8.91 1.99
N THR A 42 -15.95 -9.42 1.15
CA THR A 42 -14.73 -10.11 1.58
C THR A 42 -13.69 -9.14 2.12
N GLU A 43 -13.51 -7.98 1.49
CA GLU A 43 -12.63 -6.89 1.97
C GLU A 43 -13.05 -6.46 3.38
N ASN A 44 -14.34 -6.20 3.59
CA ASN A 44 -14.86 -5.80 4.90
C ASN A 44 -14.65 -6.90 5.94
N ALA A 45 -14.98 -8.15 5.62
CA ALA A 45 -14.79 -9.27 6.54
C ALA A 45 -13.32 -9.48 6.94
N LEU A 46 -12.39 -9.31 5.99
CA LEU A 46 -10.95 -9.40 6.25
C LEU A 46 -10.45 -8.25 7.12
N GLN A 47 -10.92 -7.03 6.86
CA GLN A 47 -10.58 -5.85 7.65
C GLN A 47 -11.11 -5.95 9.09
N GLU A 48 -12.33 -6.44 9.27
CA GLU A 48 -12.93 -6.71 10.57
C GLU A 48 -12.18 -7.80 11.33
N LEU A 49 -11.85 -8.91 10.66
CA LEU A 49 -11.08 -9.99 11.25
C LEU A 49 -9.71 -9.51 11.71
N LEU A 50 -8.98 -8.78 10.87
CA LEU A 50 -7.65 -8.24 11.22
C LEU A 50 -7.73 -7.31 12.43
N THR A 51 -8.72 -6.41 12.43
CA THR A 51 -8.97 -5.49 13.55
C THR A 51 -9.26 -6.25 14.83
N ALA A 52 -10.13 -7.27 14.76
CA ALA A 52 -10.48 -8.07 15.91
C ALA A 52 -9.28 -8.84 16.49
N GLU A 53 -8.44 -9.42 15.62
CA GLU A 53 -7.23 -10.12 16.03
C GLU A 53 -6.19 -9.18 16.66
N MET A 54 -6.01 -7.96 16.14
CA MET A 54 -5.12 -6.96 16.77
C MET A 54 -5.62 -6.53 18.15
N ILE A 55 -6.93 -6.28 18.30
CA ILE A 55 -7.52 -5.95 19.61
C ILE A 55 -7.34 -7.10 20.60
N LYS A 56 -7.56 -8.36 20.18
CA LYS A 56 -7.34 -9.54 21.03
C LYS A 56 -5.88 -9.65 21.51
N LEU A 57 -4.92 -9.49 20.61
CA LEU A 57 -3.50 -9.52 20.96
C LEU A 57 -3.14 -8.44 21.99
N ALA A 58 -3.66 -7.23 21.81
CA ALA A 58 -3.48 -6.14 22.76
C ALA A 58 -4.13 -6.43 24.13
N HIS A 59 -5.33 -7.02 24.14
CA HIS A 59 -5.99 -7.41 25.39
C HIS A 59 -5.21 -8.47 26.15
N ASP A 60 -4.66 -9.45 25.45
CA ASP A 60 -3.83 -10.49 26.07
C ASP A 60 -2.59 -9.89 26.74
N GLU A 61 -1.96 -8.88 26.11
CA GLU A 61 -0.84 -8.14 26.68
C GLU A 61 -1.25 -7.31 27.92
N LEU A 62 -2.34 -6.55 27.83
CA LEU A 62 -2.85 -5.74 28.94
C LEU A 62 -3.26 -6.61 30.14
N ARG A 63 -3.84 -7.78 29.89
CA ARG A 63 -4.16 -8.77 30.92
C ARG A 63 -2.88 -9.28 31.60
N GLY A 64 -1.83 -9.54 30.82
CA GLY A 64 -0.50 -9.87 31.34
C GLY A 64 0.09 -8.77 32.24
N ARG A 65 -0.29 -7.51 32.03
CA ARG A 65 0.09 -6.34 32.84
C ARG A 65 -0.87 -6.03 34.00
N GLY A 66 -1.91 -6.86 34.21
CA GLY A 66 -2.83 -6.75 35.34
C GLY A 66 -4.07 -5.90 35.13
N VAL A 67 -4.40 -5.51 33.89
CA VAL A 67 -5.65 -4.80 33.57
C VAL A 67 -6.86 -5.73 33.75
N GLY A 68 -7.90 -5.23 34.44
CA GLY A 68 -9.13 -5.98 34.70
C GLY A 68 -9.99 -6.23 33.45
N ASN A 69 -10.67 -7.38 33.41
CA ASN A 69 -11.55 -7.75 32.30
C ASN A 69 -12.78 -6.84 32.15
N ASP A 70 -13.10 -6.03 33.16
CA ASP A 70 -14.16 -5.02 33.13
C ASP A 70 -13.86 -3.85 32.19
N LEU A 71 -12.58 -3.57 31.95
CA LEU A 71 -12.11 -2.56 30.99
C LEU A 71 -11.94 -3.13 29.58
N LEU A 72 -11.57 -4.41 29.46
CA LEU A 72 -11.31 -5.12 28.21
C LEU A 72 -12.61 -5.64 27.58
N ASP A 73 -13.37 -4.77 26.93
CA ASP A 73 -14.61 -5.16 26.24
C ASP A 73 -14.34 -5.97 24.96
N GLU A 74 -14.53 -7.28 25.06
CA GLU A 74 -14.42 -8.22 23.94
C GLU A 74 -15.77 -8.50 23.24
N ARG A 75 -16.87 -7.89 23.70
CA ARG A 75 -18.20 -8.14 23.11
C ARG A 75 -18.24 -7.58 21.69
N GLY A 76 -18.38 -8.48 20.72
CA GLY A 76 -18.41 -8.13 19.30
C GLY A 76 -17.11 -8.38 18.54
N LEU A 77 -16.06 -8.91 19.18
CA LEU A 77 -14.87 -9.42 18.48
C LEU A 77 -15.15 -10.77 17.83
N ARG A 78 -16.03 -10.79 16.81
CA ARG A 78 -16.26 -11.95 15.96
C ARG A 78 -15.05 -12.11 15.03
N SER A 79 -14.29 -13.19 15.20
CA SER A 79 -13.05 -13.43 14.44
C SER A 79 -13.19 -14.64 13.51
N SER A 80 -14.13 -14.56 12.57
CA SER A 80 -14.41 -15.66 11.64
C SER A 80 -14.80 -15.12 10.26
N LEU A 81 -14.38 -15.83 9.21
CA LEU A 81 -14.79 -15.58 7.82
C LEU A 81 -16.01 -16.44 7.41
N GLU A 82 -16.78 -16.97 8.37
CA GLU A 82 -17.94 -17.83 8.14
C GLU A 82 -18.98 -17.27 7.14
N GLU A 83 -19.15 -15.95 7.11
CA GLU A 83 -20.11 -15.27 6.22
C GLU A 83 -19.53 -15.03 4.80
N VAL A 84 -18.23 -15.24 4.61
CA VAL A 84 -17.56 -15.10 3.31
C VAL A 84 -17.80 -16.36 2.48
N ARG A 85 -18.17 -16.16 1.21
CA ARG A 85 -18.47 -17.22 0.23
C ARG A 85 -17.17 -17.86 -0.33
N LEU A 86 -16.38 -18.46 0.55
CA LEU A 86 -15.15 -19.20 0.22
C LEU A 86 -15.25 -20.65 0.71
N PRO A 87 -14.55 -21.61 0.06
CA PRO A 87 -14.43 -22.97 0.56
C PRO A 87 -13.85 -22.99 1.98
N GLU A 88 -14.31 -23.92 2.81
CA GLU A 88 -13.95 -23.98 4.24
C GLU A 88 -12.43 -24.05 4.47
N ARG A 89 -11.75 -24.86 3.67
CA ARG A 89 -10.30 -24.98 3.69
C ARG A 89 -9.62 -23.63 3.46
N ASP A 90 -10.14 -22.85 2.53
CA ASP A 90 -9.57 -21.58 2.11
C ASP A 90 -9.81 -20.49 3.15
N ARG A 91 -11.00 -20.47 3.75
CA ARG A 91 -11.31 -19.62 4.91
C ARG A 91 -10.34 -19.87 6.05
N THR A 92 -10.13 -21.13 6.41
CA THR A 92 -9.21 -21.52 7.49
C THR A 92 -7.79 -21.04 7.24
N ILE A 93 -7.29 -21.20 6.00
CA ILE A 93 -5.96 -20.73 5.62
C ILE A 93 -5.87 -19.21 5.67
N LEU A 94 -6.89 -18.51 5.15
CA LEU A 94 -6.93 -17.06 5.10
C LEU A 94 -6.99 -16.45 6.51
N GLU A 95 -7.80 -17.01 7.42
CA GLU A 95 -7.82 -16.63 8.83
C GLU A 95 -6.45 -16.80 9.49
N ALA A 96 -5.79 -17.94 9.25
CA ALA A 96 -4.46 -18.19 9.80
C ALA A 96 -3.42 -17.17 9.29
N LYS A 97 -3.52 -16.77 8.01
CA LYS A 97 -2.68 -15.70 7.43
C LYS A 97 -2.99 -14.34 8.07
N VAL A 98 -4.26 -13.96 8.24
CA VAL A 98 -4.67 -12.71 8.91
C VAL A 98 -4.17 -12.67 10.35
N ARG A 99 -4.30 -13.76 11.10
CA ARG A 99 -3.73 -13.88 12.47
C ARG A 99 -2.22 -13.71 12.48
N ARG A 100 -1.51 -14.23 11.47
CA ARG A 100 -0.06 -14.03 11.33
C ARG A 100 0.28 -12.57 11.01
N LEU A 101 -0.52 -11.91 10.17
CA LEU A 101 -0.38 -10.49 9.87
C LEU A 101 -0.56 -9.62 11.10
N ALA A 102 -1.65 -9.81 11.84
CA ALA A 102 -1.96 -9.09 13.08
C ALA A 102 -0.80 -9.16 14.07
N ARG A 103 -0.27 -10.37 14.33
CA ARG A 103 0.89 -10.57 15.19
C ARG A 103 2.12 -9.83 14.71
N ARG A 104 2.41 -9.88 13.41
CA ARG A 104 3.57 -9.19 12.84
C ARG A 104 3.45 -7.66 12.97
N MET A 105 2.26 -7.11 12.74
CA MET A 105 2.00 -5.68 12.89
C MET A 105 2.18 -5.23 14.35
N MET A 106 1.68 -6.02 15.31
CA MET A 106 1.88 -5.77 16.74
C MET A 106 3.37 -5.88 17.14
N MET A 107 4.10 -6.89 16.65
CA MET A 107 5.52 -7.09 17.02
C MET A 107 6.48 -6.08 16.40
N SER A 108 6.24 -5.58 15.18
CA SER A 108 7.14 -4.57 14.58
C SER A 108 7.18 -3.26 15.37
N GLN A 109 6.20 -3.06 16.25
CA GLN A 109 6.13 -1.93 17.16
C GLN A 109 7.07 -2.09 18.38
N ASP A 110 7.27 -3.31 18.89
CA ASP A 110 8.18 -3.55 20.03
C ASP A 110 9.64 -3.22 19.67
N ASP A 111 10.03 -3.40 18.40
CA ASP A 111 11.35 -2.98 17.90
C ASP A 111 11.48 -1.45 17.72
N THR A 112 10.37 -0.71 17.78
CA THR A 112 10.35 0.77 17.73
C THR A 112 10.06 1.42 19.09
N GLU A 113 9.58 0.68 20.09
CA GLU A 113 9.36 1.15 21.47
C GLU A 113 10.29 0.48 22.52
N GLY A 114 11.24 -0.36 22.09
CA GLY A 114 12.23 -1.00 22.94
C GLY A 114 13.45 -0.12 23.25
N GLY A 115 13.41 0.59 24.37
CA GLY A 115 14.60 0.99 25.15
C GLY A 115 15.37 2.21 24.63
N TRP A 116 15.13 3.37 25.24
CA TRP A 116 16.18 4.40 25.34
C TRP A 116 17.30 3.86 26.24
N ASP A 117 18.26 3.16 25.66
CA ASP A 117 19.59 3.01 26.26
C ASP A 117 20.36 4.30 25.92
N PRO A 118 20.69 5.18 26.89
CA PRO A 118 21.27 6.50 26.63
C PRO A 118 22.78 6.38 26.35
N GLY A 119 23.14 5.51 25.42
CA GLY A 119 24.50 4.99 25.32
C GLY A 119 24.95 4.43 23.98
N GLU A 120 24.26 4.65 22.86
CA GLU A 120 24.88 4.50 21.54
C GLU A 120 24.02 5.16 20.46
N GLY A 121 24.63 6.01 19.63
CA GLY A 121 23.98 6.76 18.55
C GLY A 121 23.54 5.87 17.38
N GLY A 122 22.70 4.87 17.66
CA GLY A 122 22.10 3.98 16.68
C GLY A 122 21.05 4.71 15.85
N ARG A 123 21.38 4.94 14.59
CA ARG A 123 20.48 5.50 13.57
C ARG A 123 19.13 4.76 13.60
N PRO A 124 17.97 5.44 13.50
CA PRO A 124 16.71 4.76 13.23
C PRO A 124 16.86 3.97 11.94
N LYS A 125 16.66 2.65 12.01
CA LYS A 125 16.69 1.79 10.82
C LYS A 125 15.53 2.22 9.91
N PRO A 126 15.74 2.36 8.60
CA PRO A 126 14.64 2.58 7.66
C PRO A 126 13.63 1.45 7.86
N SER A 127 12.35 1.81 8.00
CA SER A 127 11.23 0.90 8.07
C SER A 127 11.19 0.08 6.78
N ARG A 128 11.87 -1.07 6.79
CA ARG A 128 11.86 -2.01 5.68
C ARG A 128 10.39 -2.42 5.45
N PRO A 129 9.85 -2.28 4.22
CA PRO A 129 8.55 -2.81 3.89
C PRO A 129 8.50 -4.28 4.30
N LEU A 130 7.49 -4.65 5.09
CA LEU A 130 7.35 -6.04 5.51
C LEU A 130 7.12 -6.90 4.26
N PRO A 131 7.78 -8.06 4.13
CA PRO A 131 7.62 -8.91 2.97
C PRO A 131 6.16 -9.35 2.82
N PRO A 132 5.62 -9.34 1.59
CA PRO A 132 4.21 -9.56 1.32
C PRO A 132 3.76 -10.96 1.76
N LEU A 133 2.51 -11.06 2.22
CA LEU A 133 1.96 -12.24 2.88
C LEU A 133 1.39 -13.29 1.90
N GLY A 134 2.09 -13.54 0.81
CA GLY A 134 1.94 -14.75 -0.02
C GLY A 134 0.62 -14.90 -0.78
N MET A 135 0.75 -15.37 -2.02
CA MET A 135 -0.33 -15.64 -2.96
C MET A 135 -1.39 -16.62 -2.40
N PHE A 136 -2.64 -16.40 -2.79
CA PHE A 136 -3.73 -17.35 -2.65
C PHE A 136 -4.27 -17.61 -4.06
N GLU A 137 -4.25 -18.86 -4.51
CA GLU A 137 -4.95 -19.30 -5.73
C GLU A 137 -6.08 -20.24 -5.31
N GLN A 138 -7.32 -19.86 -5.62
CA GLN A 138 -8.45 -20.79 -5.51
C GLN A 138 -8.51 -21.69 -6.76
N HIS A 139 -8.79 -22.98 -6.60
CA HIS A 139 -8.95 -23.94 -7.70
C HIS A 139 -10.39 -24.47 -7.86
N VAL A 140 -11.41 -23.60 -7.76
CA VAL A 140 -12.78 -23.96 -8.17
C VAL A 140 -13.47 -22.73 -8.78
N GLY A 141 -13.68 -22.72 -10.10
CA GLY A 141 -14.41 -21.66 -10.83
C GLY A 141 -13.55 -20.59 -11.54
N GLY A 142 -12.22 -20.71 -11.45
CA GLY A 142 -11.24 -19.68 -11.80
C GLY A 142 -10.55 -19.16 -10.53
N PRO A 143 -9.28 -18.72 -10.57
CA PRO A 143 -8.57 -18.32 -9.37
C PRO A 143 -9.09 -16.96 -8.85
N ILE A 144 -9.82 -16.98 -7.74
CA ILE A 144 -9.97 -15.80 -6.89
C ILE A 144 -8.66 -15.63 -6.13
N CYS A 145 -8.07 -14.44 -6.24
CA CYS A 145 -6.81 -14.11 -5.56
C CYS A 145 -7.04 -13.02 -4.54
N ILE A 146 -6.66 -13.28 -3.30
CA ILE A 146 -6.79 -12.37 -2.17
C ILE A 146 -5.40 -12.06 -1.65
N CYS A 147 -5.01 -10.79 -1.72
CA CYS A 147 -3.73 -10.30 -1.26
C CYS A 147 -3.92 -9.22 -0.21
N LEU A 148 -3.15 -9.32 0.88
CA LEU A 148 -3.12 -8.33 1.95
C LEU A 148 -1.67 -7.91 2.21
N SER A 149 -1.44 -6.60 2.31
CA SER A 149 -0.16 -6.06 2.75
C SER A 149 -0.35 -4.96 3.79
N SER A 150 0.44 -5.02 4.86
CA SER A 150 0.48 -3.98 5.90
C SER A 150 1.13 -2.68 5.42
N SER A 151 1.88 -2.73 4.33
CA SER A 151 2.56 -1.57 3.76
C SER A 151 2.90 -1.80 2.30
N ILE A 152 2.79 -0.75 1.49
CA ILE A 152 3.37 -0.68 0.15
C ILE A 152 4.56 0.26 0.25
N PRO A 153 5.68 0.01 -0.44
CA PRO A 153 6.83 0.90 -0.35
C PRO A 153 6.51 2.32 -0.84
N GLY A 154 7.07 3.32 -0.15
CA GLY A 154 6.86 4.75 -0.42
C GLY A 154 5.53 5.31 0.10
N THR A 155 5.33 6.61 -0.12
CA THR A 155 4.10 7.34 0.27
C THR A 155 2.96 7.05 -0.69
N THR A 156 1.80 6.65 -0.17
CA THR A 156 0.63 6.36 -1.00
C THR A 156 -0.08 7.65 -1.44
N LEU A 157 -0.28 7.77 -2.75
CA LEU A 157 -0.97 8.88 -3.40
C LEU A 157 -2.39 8.44 -3.78
N ALA A 158 -3.39 9.20 -3.32
CA ALA A 158 -4.77 9.04 -3.77
C ALA A 158 -4.93 9.50 -5.23
N LEU A 159 -5.79 8.82 -5.97
CA LEU A 159 -6.15 9.11 -7.37
C LEU A 159 -7.54 9.75 -7.47
N ASP A 160 -8.11 10.18 -6.35
CA ASP A 160 -9.36 10.91 -6.32
C ASP A 160 -9.26 12.21 -7.13
N GLY A 161 -10.22 12.42 -8.03
CA GLY A 161 -10.25 13.60 -8.90
C GLY A 161 -9.45 13.48 -10.19
N VAL A 162 -8.76 12.36 -10.45
CA VAL A 162 -8.15 12.11 -11.77
C VAL A 162 -9.26 12.02 -12.83
N PRO A 163 -9.24 12.85 -13.90
CA PRO A 163 -10.23 12.78 -14.95
C PRO A 163 -10.26 11.41 -15.61
N ARG A 164 -11.46 10.87 -15.86
CA ARG A 164 -11.60 9.58 -16.54
C ARG A 164 -11.52 9.72 -18.07
N THR A 165 -11.88 10.88 -18.58
CA THR A 165 -11.95 11.21 -20.02
C THR A 165 -11.08 12.43 -20.33
N PRO A 166 -10.44 12.47 -21.52
CA PRO A 166 -9.75 13.66 -22.01
C PRO A 166 -10.68 14.90 -22.06
N PRO A 167 -10.12 16.11 -21.91
CA PRO A 167 -10.86 17.34 -22.16
C PRO A 167 -11.30 17.43 -23.64
N PRO A 168 -12.37 18.18 -23.96
CA PRO A 168 -12.84 18.35 -25.33
C PRO A 168 -11.72 18.80 -26.28
N GLY A 169 -11.58 18.11 -27.42
CA GLY A 169 -10.55 18.41 -28.43
C GLY A 169 -9.17 17.79 -28.14
N SER A 170 -9.00 17.04 -27.05
CA SER A 170 -7.78 16.27 -26.76
C SER A 170 -8.03 14.77 -26.86
N THR A 171 -7.00 14.04 -27.27
CA THR A 171 -6.97 12.56 -27.24
C THR A 171 -6.34 12.00 -25.97
N SER A 172 -5.77 12.86 -25.13
CA SER A 172 -5.07 12.47 -23.90
C SER A 172 -5.39 13.39 -22.73
N ILE A 173 -5.19 12.88 -21.52
CA ILE A 173 -5.19 13.70 -20.29
C ILE A 173 -3.72 13.99 -19.95
N ASN A 174 -3.41 15.25 -19.70
CA ASN A 174 -2.08 15.67 -19.26
C ASN A 174 -2.19 16.25 -17.85
N MET A 175 -1.39 15.76 -16.92
CA MET A 175 -1.40 16.20 -15.52
C MET A 175 0.02 16.37 -15.00
N ALA A 176 0.18 17.26 -14.04
CA ALA A 176 1.36 17.30 -13.18
C ALA A 176 1.08 16.50 -11.91
N ILE A 177 2.05 15.71 -11.47
CA ILE A 177 2.01 14.94 -10.23
C ILE A 177 3.22 15.35 -9.41
N GLU A 178 2.98 15.73 -8.17
CA GLU A 178 4.04 15.93 -7.19
C GLU A 178 4.15 14.65 -6.34
N LEU A 179 5.32 14.01 -6.34
CA LEU A 179 5.58 12.86 -5.49
C LEU A 179 6.07 13.34 -4.14
N ALA A 180 5.45 12.86 -3.06
CA ALA A 180 5.93 13.12 -1.73
C ALA A 180 7.24 12.35 -1.50
N VAL A 181 8.32 13.07 -1.20
CA VAL A 181 9.61 12.48 -0.80
C VAL A 181 9.74 12.70 0.70
N ASP A 182 9.52 11.64 1.48
CA ASP A 182 9.95 11.63 2.87
C ASP A 182 11.44 11.38 2.90
N ASN A 183 12.20 12.30 3.48
CA ASN A 183 13.62 12.08 3.74
C ASN A 183 13.83 11.58 5.17
N PHE A 184 15.01 11.00 5.36
CA PHE A 184 15.51 10.40 6.60
C PHE A 184 15.38 11.27 7.88
N TRP A 185 15.14 12.58 7.75
CA TRP A 185 15.02 13.53 8.87
C TRP A 185 13.58 14.00 9.15
N GLY A 186 12.57 13.42 8.50
CA GLY A 186 11.15 13.77 8.73
C GLY A 186 10.81 15.21 8.33
N ARG A 187 11.59 15.82 7.43
CA ARG A 187 11.31 17.15 6.87
C ARG A 187 11.03 16.99 5.39
N MET A 188 9.77 17.03 4.99
CA MET A 188 9.35 17.07 3.58
C MET A 188 10.13 18.17 2.84
N LEU A 189 11.17 17.77 2.09
CA LEU A 189 11.94 18.67 1.24
C LEU A 189 11.41 18.42 -0.16
N SER A 190 10.48 19.27 -0.61
CA SER A 190 10.06 19.46 -2.01
C SER A 190 9.76 18.20 -2.82
N GLY A 191 8.51 18.00 -3.24
CA GLY A 191 8.16 16.82 -4.02
C GLY A 191 8.79 16.78 -5.41
N ASP A 192 9.08 15.58 -5.90
CA ASP A 192 9.50 15.39 -7.28
C ASP A 192 8.35 15.73 -8.21
N LEU A 193 8.63 16.46 -9.30
CA LEU A 193 7.59 16.84 -10.26
C LEU A 193 7.62 15.90 -11.45
N LEU A 194 6.49 15.23 -11.71
CA LEU A 194 6.28 14.40 -12.88
C LEU A 194 5.19 15.00 -13.76
N LYS A 195 5.33 14.83 -15.07
CA LYS A 195 4.22 14.92 -16.01
C LYS A 195 3.67 13.53 -16.26
N LEU A 196 2.37 13.34 -16.08
CA LEU A 196 1.65 12.15 -16.50
C LEU A 196 0.83 12.48 -17.76
N VAL A 197 1.03 11.69 -18.81
CA VAL A 197 0.16 11.64 -19.99
C VAL A 197 -0.62 10.33 -19.96
N ILE A 198 -1.94 10.42 -20.03
CA ILE A 198 -2.86 9.29 -20.05
C ILE A 198 -3.51 9.22 -21.43
N GLU A 199 -3.27 8.11 -22.13
CA GLU A 199 -3.78 7.87 -23.47
C GLU A 199 -4.71 6.64 -23.47
N PRO A 200 -5.78 6.64 -24.30
CA PRO A 200 -6.56 5.43 -24.55
C PRO A 200 -5.65 4.29 -25.04
N GLY A 201 -5.77 3.11 -24.45
CA GLY A 201 -4.88 1.99 -24.76
C GLY A 201 -5.19 1.26 -26.07
N ALA A 202 -6.41 1.43 -26.61
CA ALA A 202 -6.87 0.70 -27.80
C ALA A 202 -5.96 0.91 -29.02
N ALA A 203 -5.42 2.12 -29.23
CA ALA A 203 -4.50 2.43 -30.33
C ALA A 203 -3.15 1.68 -30.22
N PHE A 204 -2.84 1.15 -29.04
CA PHE A 204 -1.62 0.43 -28.73
C PHE A 204 -1.86 -1.07 -28.51
N GLY A 205 -3.07 -1.57 -28.80
CA GLY A 205 -3.43 -2.98 -28.59
C GLY A 205 -3.57 -3.37 -27.11
N ILE A 206 -3.79 -2.42 -26.22
CA ILE A 206 -3.93 -2.67 -24.77
C ILE A 206 -5.38 -3.02 -24.45
N ALA A 207 -5.60 -4.20 -23.88
CA ALA A 207 -6.91 -4.67 -23.45
C ALA A 207 -7.38 -3.97 -22.14
N PRO A 208 -8.67 -4.01 -21.78
CA PRO A 208 -9.19 -3.35 -20.58
C PRO A 208 -8.59 -3.84 -19.24
N ASP A 209 -8.13 -5.09 -19.21
CA ASP A 209 -7.42 -5.75 -18.11
C ASP A 209 -5.90 -5.58 -18.20
N GLN A 210 -5.43 -4.75 -19.12
CA GLN A 210 -4.02 -4.42 -19.31
C GLN A 210 -3.79 -2.93 -19.12
N MET A 211 -2.54 -2.58 -18.83
CA MET A 211 -2.10 -1.19 -18.77
C MET A 211 -0.65 -1.12 -19.19
N GLN A 212 -0.29 -0.13 -19.99
CA GLN A 212 1.10 0.10 -20.35
C GLN A 212 1.64 1.29 -19.55
N VAL A 213 2.76 1.12 -18.86
CA VAL A 213 3.37 2.15 -18.02
C VAL A 213 4.74 2.48 -18.55
N GLY A 214 4.94 3.74 -18.89
CA GLY A 214 6.16 4.27 -19.48
C GLY A 214 6.88 5.26 -18.58
N LEU A 215 8.20 5.24 -18.63
CA LEU A 215 9.07 6.20 -17.95
C LEU A 215 10.01 6.90 -18.94
N ALA A 216 9.89 8.22 -18.99
CA ALA A 216 10.87 9.15 -19.56
C ALA A 216 11.44 10.04 -18.44
N SER A 217 12.59 10.65 -18.71
CA SER A 217 13.26 11.53 -17.74
C SER A 217 13.81 12.78 -18.42
N ALA A 218 13.62 13.94 -17.81
CA ALA A 218 14.32 15.17 -18.14
C ALA A 218 15.44 15.49 -17.15
N VAL A 219 15.67 14.63 -16.15
CA VAL A 219 16.64 14.85 -15.07
C VAL A 219 17.84 13.91 -15.20
N SER A 220 19.02 14.40 -14.82
CA SER A 220 20.30 13.69 -14.99
C SER A 220 20.62 12.69 -13.88
N TRP A 221 19.60 11.97 -13.42
CA TRP A 221 19.75 11.01 -12.32
C TRP A 221 18.74 9.92 -12.46
N ALA A 222 19.21 8.72 -12.17
CA ALA A 222 18.48 7.47 -12.20
C ALA A 222 17.06 7.58 -11.63
N LYS A 223 16.09 7.06 -12.38
CA LYS A 223 14.67 6.94 -11.99
C LYS A 223 14.13 5.59 -12.38
N GLU A 224 13.33 4.99 -11.51
CA GLU A 224 12.66 3.72 -11.75
C GLU A 224 11.16 3.86 -11.47
N ILE A 225 10.36 3.20 -12.29
CA ILE A 225 8.98 2.86 -11.97
C ILE A 225 8.88 1.34 -12.02
N TYR A 226 8.39 0.72 -10.95
CA TYR A 226 8.20 -0.73 -10.94
C TYR A 226 6.77 -1.12 -10.54
N ALA A 227 6.32 -2.24 -11.10
CA ALA A 227 5.06 -2.87 -10.78
C ALA A 227 5.15 -3.59 -9.43
N TYR A 228 4.15 -3.41 -8.58
CA TYR A 228 4.08 -4.03 -7.26
C TYR A 228 2.80 -4.84 -7.11
N ASN A 229 2.95 -6.06 -6.60
CA ASN A 229 1.88 -6.94 -6.21
C ASN A 229 1.88 -7.12 -4.69
N LEU A 230 0.71 -7.05 -4.06
CA LEU A 230 0.56 -7.13 -2.60
C LEU A 230 0.91 -8.50 -2.03
N CYS A 231 0.90 -9.56 -2.84
CA CYS A 231 1.29 -10.93 -2.46
C CYS A 231 2.75 -11.27 -2.78
N MET A 232 3.31 -10.74 -3.86
CA MET A 232 4.61 -11.15 -4.42
C MET A 232 5.70 -10.07 -4.33
N GLY A 233 5.31 -8.81 -4.17
CA GLY A 233 6.22 -7.67 -4.13
C GLY A 233 6.51 -7.11 -5.52
N LYS A 234 7.76 -6.67 -5.75
CA LYS A 234 8.20 -6.11 -7.04
C LYS A 234 8.17 -7.18 -8.13
N LEU A 235 7.51 -6.88 -9.26
CA LEU A 235 7.33 -7.80 -10.38
C LEU A 235 8.21 -7.47 -11.60
N ALA A 236 8.11 -6.23 -12.08
CA ALA A 236 8.77 -5.74 -13.28
C ALA A 236 9.10 -4.25 -13.12
N SER A 237 10.07 -3.72 -13.86
CA SER A 237 10.43 -2.31 -13.80
C SER A 237 10.78 -1.71 -15.16
N VAL A 238 10.62 -0.40 -15.24
CA VAL A 238 11.22 0.48 -16.26
C VAL A 238 12.11 1.49 -15.59
N HIS A 239 13.26 1.75 -16.19
CA HIS A 239 14.33 2.54 -15.59
C HIS A 239 14.94 3.49 -16.63
N GLN A 240 15.40 4.65 -16.16
CA GLN A 240 16.16 5.63 -16.93
C GLN A 240 17.34 6.11 -16.08
N ASP A 241 18.57 5.87 -16.53
CA ASP A 241 19.79 6.31 -15.83
C ASP A 241 20.03 7.83 -15.96
N GLU A 242 19.67 8.38 -17.12
CA GLU A 242 20.01 9.72 -17.57
C GLU A 242 18.78 10.38 -18.24
N PRO A 243 18.84 11.69 -18.61
CA PRO A 243 17.73 12.33 -19.29
C PRO A 243 17.50 11.65 -20.63
N ASN A 244 16.30 11.14 -20.81
CA ASN A 244 15.85 10.50 -22.03
C ASN A 244 14.37 10.81 -22.25
N ALA A 245 14.09 11.54 -23.32
CA ALA A 245 12.73 11.91 -23.70
C ALA A 245 11.95 10.71 -24.28
N THR A 246 12.62 9.67 -24.74
CA THR A 246 11.97 8.45 -25.23
C THR A 246 11.59 7.55 -24.06
N PRO A 247 10.29 7.32 -23.81
CA PRO A 247 9.90 6.54 -22.66
C PRO A 247 10.14 5.04 -22.89
N SER A 248 10.64 4.37 -21.87
CA SER A 248 10.72 2.91 -21.78
C SER A 248 9.43 2.38 -21.16
N PHE A 249 8.82 1.34 -21.73
CA PHE A 249 7.49 0.85 -21.32
C PHE A 249 7.52 -0.57 -20.76
N MET A 250 6.70 -0.81 -19.74
CA MET A 250 6.30 -2.14 -19.26
C MET A 250 4.80 -2.35 -19.46
N LEU A 251 4.39 -3.60 -19.68
CA LEU A 251 2.99 -4.01 -19.71
C LEU A 251 2.61 -4.61 -18.37
N LEU A 252 1.51 -4.14 -17.80
CA LEU A 252 0.92 -4.62 -16.55
C LEU A 252 -0.37 -5.38 -16.86
N MET A 253 -0.58 -6.47 -16.12
CA MET A 253 -1.75 -7.34 -16.23
C MET A 253 -2.59 -7.27 -14.96
N LYS A 254 -3.92 -7.20 -15.12
CA LYS A 254 -4.90 -7.27 -14.02
C LYS A 254 -5.33 -8.72 -13.82
N GLU A 255 -4.40 -9.53 -13.35
CA GLU A 255 -4.61 -10.95 -13.08
C GLU A 255 -3.93 -11.38 -11.78
N CYS A 256 -4.24 -12.59 -11.33
CA CYS A 256 -3.58 -13.22 -10.21
C CYS A 256 -2.05 -13.22 -10.40
N GLY A 257 -1.33 -12.56 -9.50
CA GLY A 257 0.13 -12.38 -9.61
C GLY A 257 0.58 -11.25 -10.54
N GLY A 258 -0.38 -10.54 -11.17
CA GLY A 258 -0.17 -9.29 -11.88
C GLY A 258 -0.02 -8.09 -10.95
N ALA A 259 0.08 -6.88 -11.50
CA ALA A 259 0.36 -5.67 -10.70
C ALA A 259 -0.90 -5.22 -9.95
N ASP A 260 -0.79 -4.83 -8.67
CA ASP A 260 -1.85 -4.15 -7.93
C ASP A 260 -1.68 -2.62 -8.01
N THR A 261 -0.43 -2.15 -8.08
CA THR A 261 -0.08 -0.74 -8.25
C THR A 261 1.32 -0.61 -8.87
N ILE A 262 1.79 0.63 -9.01
CA ILE A 262 3.19 0.96 -9.33
C ILE A 262 3.83 1.75 -8.18
N VAL A 263 5.15 1.64 -8.09
CA VAL A 263 5.98 2.39 -7.16
C VAL A 263 7.01 3.17 -7.94
N PHE A 264 7.18 4.43 -7.55
CA PHE A 264 8.20 5.35 -8.02
C PHE A 264 9.42 5.24 -7.11
N ALA A 265 10.59 4.99 -7.68
CA ALA A 265 11.82 4.84 -6.93
C ALA A 265 12.95 5.66 -7.56
N LYS A 266 13.89 6.08 -6.71
CA LYS A 266 15.11 6.78 -7.13
C LYS A 266 16.25 6.54 -6.15
N PRO A 267 17.52 6.69 -6.55
CA PRO A 267 18.61 6.80 -5.60
C PRO A 267 18.49 8.09 -4.79
N GLU A 268 18.66 7.99 -3.48
CA GLU A 268 18.88 9.12 -2.59
C GLU A 268 20.28 9.71 -2.81
N PHE A 269 20.58 10.82 -2.14
CA PHE A 269 21.89 11.50 -2.18
C PHE A 269 23.08 10.57 -1.88
N THR A 270 22.87 9.51 -1.09
CA THR A 270 23.92 8.52 -0.76
C THR A 270 24.10 7.43 -1.82
N GLY A 271 23.35 7.48 -2.92
CA GLY A 271 23.32 6.46 -3.97
C GLY A 271 22.50 5.22 -3.62
N VAL A 272 21.90 5.17 -2.42
CA VAL A 272 21.00 4.09 -2.00
C VAL A 272 19.62 4.31 -2.63
N TRP A 273 19.05 3.28 -3.25
CA TRP A 273 17.69 3.33 -3.79
C TRP A 273 16.65 3.44 -2.68
N ALA A 274 15.71 4.37 -2.86
CA ALA A 274 14.55 4.55 -2.01
C ALA A 274 13.26 4.54 -2.84
N ASP A 275 12.23 3.94 -2.25
CA ASP A 275 10.88 3.93 -2.76
C ASP A 275 10.19 5.22 -2.31
N VAL A 276 9.83 6.08 -3.26
CA VAL A 276 9.35 7.45 -3.01
C VAL A 276 7.85 7.45 -2.77
N SER A 277 7.09 6.93 -3.74
CA SER A 277 5.64 7.00 -3.71
C SER A 277 5.02 5.85 -4.47
N ASN A 278 3.77 5.54 -4.18
CA ASN A 278 2.95 4.57 -4.90
C ASN A 278 1.55 5.14 -5.12
N PHE A 279 0.76 4.51 -5.99
CA PHE A 279 -0.66 4.83 -6.09
C PHE A 279 -1.51 3.91 -5.23
N GLU A 280 -2.60 4.44 -4.69
CA GLU A 280 -3.62 3.67 -3.96
C GLU A 280 -4.12 2.47 -4.80
N PRO A 281 -3.83 1.21 -4.42
CA PRO A 281 -4.14 0.04 -5.23
C PRO A 281 -5.62 -0.10 -5.57
N THR A 282 -6.49 0.26 -4.63
CA THR A 282 -7.95 0.14 -4.82
C THR A 282 -8.47 1.08 -5.91
N GLN A 283 -7.75 2.18 -6.18
CA GLN A 283 -8.10 3.18 -7.18
C GLN A 283 -7.30 3.03 -8.48
N PHE A 284 -6.15 2.35 -8.45
CA PHE A 284 -5.20 2.28 -9.55
C PHE A 284 -5.81 1.70 -10.84
N TRP A 285 -6.32 0.47 -10.79
CA TRP A 285 -6.93 -0.19 -11.95
C TRP A 285 -8.24 0.47 -12.41
N PRO A 286 -9.18 0.87 -11.54
CA PRO A 286 -10.35 1.63 -11.96
C PRO A 286 -10.03 2.95 -12.67
N THR A 287 -8.89 3.58 -12.35
CA THR A 287 -8.48 4.86 -12.94
C THR A 287 -7.76 4.69 -14.28
N PHE A 288 -6.88 3.69 -14.37
CA PHE A 288 -5.93 3.57 -15.46
C PHE A 288 -6.03 2.28 -16.30
N GLY A 289 -6.88 1.32 -15.94
CA GLY A 289 -7.06 0.09 -16.71
C GLY A 289 -7.47 0.38 -18.15
N GLY A 290 -6.88 -0.35 -19.11
CA GLY A 290 -7.07 -0.14 -20.54
C GLY A 290 -6.39 1.12 -21.10
N LYS A 291 -5.43 1.70 -20.38
CA LYS A 291 -4.75 2.94 -20.78
C LYS A 291 -3.24 2.75 -20.93
N ARG A 292 -2.63 3.67 -21.67
CA ARG A 292 -1.19 3.88 -21.70
C ARG A 292 -0.87 5.10 -20.85
N LEU A 293 -0.01 4.91 -19.86
CA LEU A 293 0.48 5.95 -18.97
C LEU A 293 1.92 6.26 -19.34
N THR A 294 2.23 7.53 -19.61
CA THR A 294 3.61 7.97 -19.82
C THR A 294 3.96 8.98 -18.73
N PHE A 295 4.85 8.57 -17.83
CA PHE A 295 5.42 9.42 -16.80
C PHE A 295 6.71 10.04 -17.32
N THR A 296 6.84 11.36 -17.20
CA THR A 296 8.09 12.08 -17.47
C THR A 296 8.54 12.76 -16.19
N TRP A 297 9.71 12.37 -15.68
CA TRP A 297 10.31 13.05 -14.53
C TRP A 297 10.84 14.41 -14.95
N LEU A 298 10.28 15.50 -14.42
CA LEU A 298 10.61 16.87 -14.81
C LEU A 298 11.57 17.56 -13.83
N ALA A 299 11.40 17.31 -12.53
CA ALA A 299 12.24 17.90 -11.50
C ALA A 299 12.57 16.89 -10.41
N ASP A 300 13.82 16.95 -9.94
CA ASP A 300 14.33 16.20 -8.79
C ASP A 300 15.02 17.19 -7.85
N PRO A 301 14.28 17.81 -6.93
CA PRO A 301 14.84 18.82 -6.04
C PRO A 301 15.81 18.22 -5.00
N ALA A 302 15.86 16.89 -4.84
CA ALA A 302 16.83 16.24 -3.98
C ALA A 302 18.29 16.34 -4.49
N LYS A 303 18.49 16.78 -5.74
CA LYS A 303 19.82 17.11 -6.28
C LYS A 303 20.44 18.40 -5.76
N TRP A 304 19.67 19.29 -5.11
CA TRP A 304 20.15 20.63 -4.75
C TRP A 304 20.77 20.66 -3.35
N TRP A 305 21.82 19.85 -3.13
CA TRP A 305 22.75 19.97 -2.00
C TRP A 305 24.14 19.50 -2.42
#